data_AF-A0A7J9X831-F1
#
_entry.id   AF-A0A7J9X831-F1
#
_cell.length_a   1.000
_cell.length_b   1.000
_cell.length_c   1.000
_cell.angle_alpha   90.00
_cell.angle_beta   90.00
_cell.angle_gamma   90.00
#
_symmetry.space_group_name_H-M   'P 1'
#
loop_
_entity.id
_entity.type
_entity.pdbx_description
1 polymer ?
#
loop_
_entity_poly.entity_id
_entity_poly.type
_entity_poly.pdbx_seq_one_letter_code
_entity_poly.pdbx_strand_id
1 'polypeptide(L)'
;MYTDPFGSTDEDVVRRYSELATAFWSKAFSGLTAVAYRWHGSDFVNKLWYSVLTSHQDDKYVDGLRRLGIDGDPPAVAAAKYHYFTNIIGGLEMEYVEESKKKVWIRYLSPMWTYAGTALMAMPGNLRRTIFSSWHPRNGELMGCDRLGYVGTKFVMEGDPYDEGYFIEHDESLRPDQVMRFEVATRTPEFDPAVAPTLDPELWPEVRMLKARPKFSSRYSQATVDSLYRYLGTNITHDIVGDTMRMLAVQYLPDLRARTGAEGSSLADVATLHTELLKASRRPYEVVEQDDKRVRIAVNGRTPFGADYPDDLFQALFEFHAMATRLMNGHVRSSWTHDETGEHWTFEDTGSWLW
;
A
#
# COMPACT_ATOMS: atom_id res chain seq x y z
N MET A 1 -25.12 -4.60 12.57
CA MET A 1 -24.51 -5.93 12.33
C MET A 1 -23.48 -5.80 11.22
N TYR A 2 -22.27 -6.35 11.42
CA TYR A 2 -21.22 -6.32 10.41
C TYR A 2 -21.53 -7.27 9.25
N THR A 3 -21.31 -6.80 8.03
CA THR A 3 -21.35 -7.60 6.80
C THR A 3 -20.06 -7.33 6.05
N ASP A 4 -19.33 -8.38 5.62
CA ASP A 4 -18.12 -8.21 4.81
C ASP A 4 -18.50 -7.64 3.43
N PRO A 5 -18.15 -6.38 3.11
CA PRO A 5 -18.54 -5.79 1.83
C PRO A 5 -17.90 -6.49 0.63
N PHE A 6 -16.80 -7.21 0.83
CA PHE A 6 -16.13 -7.94 -0.24
C PHE A 6 -16.73 -9.33 -0.48
N GLY A 7 -17.69 -9.76 0.34
CA GLY A 7 -18.58 -10.90 0.06
C GLY A 7 -19.75 -10.55 -0.86
N SER A 8 -20.00 -9.26 -1.09
CA SER A 8 -21.10 -8.79 -1.95
C SER A 8 -20.93 -9.20 -3.41
N THR A 9 -22.07 -9.43 -4.07
CA THR A 9 -22.20 -9.53 -5.54
C THR A 9 -22.46 -8.19 -6.19
N ASP A 10 -22.80 -7.16 -5.42
CA ASP A 10 -22.97 -5.78 -5.88
C ASP A 10 -21.58 -5.14 -6.06
N GLU A 11 -21.26 -4.82 -7.31
CA GLU A 11 -19.98 -4.24 -7.70
C GLU A 11 -19.76 -2.85 -7.09
N ASP A 12 -20.80 -2.02 -6.96
CA ASP A 12 -20.68 -0.66 -6.41
C ASP A 12 -20.32 -0.71 -4.93
N VAL A 13 -20.88 -1.67 -4.19
CA VAL A 13 -20.50 -1.94 -2.80
C VAL A 13 -19.03 -2.34 -2.73
N VAL A 14 -18.60 -3.30 -3.55
CA VAL A 14 -17.19 -3.75 -3.56
C VAL A 14 -16.26 -2.59 -3.94
N ARG A 15 -16.63 -1.77 -4.92
CA ARG A 15 -15.86 -0.62 -5.40
C ARG A 15 -15.69 0.42 -4.31
N ARG A 16 -16.78 0.86 -3.68
CA ARG A 16 -16.75 1.85 -2.58
C ARG A 16 -15.79 1.44 -1.47
N TYR A 17 -15.92 0.22 -0.96
CA TYR A 17 -15.07 -0.26 0.15
C TYR A 17 -13.64 -0.58 -0.30
N SER A 18 -13.44 -1.04 -1.54
CA SER A 18 -12.11 -1.18 -2.14
C SER A 18 -11.39 0.16 -2.18
N GLU A 19 -12.04 1.21 -2.67
CA GLU A 19 -11.46 2.54 -2.78
C GLU A 19 -11.16 3.15 -1.42
N LEU A 20 -12.08 3.06 -0.45
CA LEU A 20 -11.86 3.54 0.91
C LEU A 20 -10.67 2.83 1.58
N ALA A 21 -10.63 1.49 1.50
CA ALA A 21 -9.53 0.71 2.07
C ALA A 21 -8.20 1.01 1.37
N THR A 22 -8.21 1.08 0.03
CA THR A 22 -7.01 1.40 -0.76
C THR A 22 -6.50 2.78 -0.37
N ALA A 23 -7.37 3.78 -0.30
CA ALA A 23 -7.04 5.14 0.09
C ALA A 23 -6.45 5.24 1.50
N PHE A 24 -6.95 4.45 2.46
CA PHE A 24 -6.43 4.43 3.82
C PHE A 24 -5.04 3.74 3.88
N TRP A 25 -4.93 2.52 3.39
CA TRP A 25 -3.70 1.71 3.52
C TRP A 25 -2.55 2.20 2.64
N SER A 26 -2.83 2.80 1.48
CA SER A 26 -1.79 3.37 0.60
C SER A 26 -1.12 4.60 1.24
N LYS A 27 -1.93 5.43 1.91
CA LYS A 27 -1.47 6.59 2.69
C LYS A 27 -0.74 6.15 3.95
N ALA A 28 -1.23 5.10 4.63
CA ALA A 28 -0.55 4.49 5.77
C ALA A 28 0.86 4.04 5.40
N PHE A 29 1.00 3.27 4.32
CA PHE A 29 2.32 2.83 3.83
C PHE A 29 3.26 4.00 3.49
N SER A 30 2.77 4.99 2.74
CA SER A 30 3.56 6.18 2.39
C SER A 30 3.97 6.96 3.64
N GLY A 31 3.05 7.08 4.61
CA GLY A 31 3.30 7.74 5.88
C GLY A 31 4.33 7.02 6.73
N LEU A 32 4.22 5.70 6.90
CA LEU A 32 5.15 4.90 7.71
C LEU A 32 6.60 5.09 7.24
N THR A 33 6.81 5.03 5.93
CA THR A 33 8.14 5.19 5.34
C THR A 33 8.63 6.65 5.39
N ALA A 34 7.73 7.64 5.24
CA ALA A 34 8.07 9.06 5.41
C ALA A 34 8.41 9.43 6.86
N VAL A 35 7.69 8.91 7.86
CA VAL A 35 7.99 9.12 9.28
C VAL A 35 9.30 8.44 9.65
N ALA A 36 9.51 7.20 9.19
CA ALA A 36 10.79 6.52 9.36
C ALA A 36 11.95 7.32 8.76
N TYR A 37 11.77 7.89 7.56
CA TYR A 37 12.75 8.80 6.95
C TYR A 37 13.00 10.05 7.80
N ARG A 38 11.93 10.71 8.28
CA ARG A 38 12.04 11.89 9.14
C ARG A 38 12.84 11.63 10.41
N TRP A 39 12.72 10.43 10.98
CA TRP A 39 13.36 10.07 12.26
C TRP A 39 14.76 9.51 12.09
N HIS A 40 14.99 8.71 11.05
CA HIS A 40 16.20 7.89 10.91
C HIS A 40 17.01 8.19 9.64
N GLY A 41 16.58 9.15 8.83
CA GLY A 41 17.32 9.66 7.67
C GLY A 41 17.26 8.77 6.43
N SER A 42 17.95 9.22 5.38
CA SER A 42 17.90 8.63 4.03
C SER A 42 18.40 7.18 4.00
N ASP A 43 19.51 6.89 4.68
CA ASP A 43 20.09 5.55 4.69
C ASP A 43 19.13 4.51 5.27
N PHE A 44 18.39 4.89 6.31
CA PHE A 44 17.42 3.99 6.92
C PHE A 44 16.22 3.73 6.02
N VAL A 45 15.61 4.77 5.43
CA VAL A 45 14.43 4.56 4.57
C VAL A 45 14.76 3.75 3.32
N ASN A 46 15.98 3.89 2.78
CA ASN A 46 16.47 3.03 1.69
C ASN A 46 16.58 1.56 2.13
N LYS A 47 17.18 1.28 3.31
CA LYS A 47 17.24 -0.08 3.89
C LYS A 47 15.84 -0.65 4.17
N LEU A 48 14.93 0.18 4.67
CA LEU A 48 13.55 -0.19 4.95
C LEU A 48 12.83 -0.62 3.67
N TRP A 49 12.88 0.21 2.62
CA TRP A 49 12.28 -0.13 1.32
C TRP A 49 12.86 -1.39 0.70
N TYR A 50 14.18 -1.55 0.77
CA TYR A 50 14.83 -2.77 0.29
C TYR A 50 14.28 -4.01 1.04
N SER A 51 14.17 -3.94 2.36
CA SER A 51 13.58 -5.01 3.19
C SER A 51 12.11 -5.29 2.86
N VAL A 52 11.30 -4.24 2.72
CA VAL A 52 9.87 -4.36 2.41
C VAL A 52 9.65 -5.06 1.09
N LEU A 53 10.44 -4.70 0.07
CA LEU A 53 10.30 -5.29 -1.25
C LEU A 53 10.82 -6.71 -1.27
N THR A 54 11.95 -7.01 -0.61
CA THR A 54 12.60 -8.33 -0.67
C THR A 54 12.01 -9.40 0.25
N SER A 55 11.25 -9.03 1.29
CA SER A 55 10.74 -9.95 2.33
C SER A 55 9.75 -11.02 1.85
N HIS A 56 9.24 -10.90 0.62
CA HIS A 56 8.12 -11.72 0.12
C HIS A 56 8.28 -12.21 -1.32
N GLN A 57 9.50 -12.14 -1.87
CA GLN A 57 9.70 -12.23 -3.31
C GLN A 57 9.72 -13.66 -3.85
N ASP A 58 10.32 -14.61 -3.13
CA ASP A 58 10.76 -15.86 -3.74
C ASP A 58 9.58 -16.75 -4.21
N ASP A 59 8.78 -17.30 -3.28
CA ASP A 59 7.68 -18.19 -3.64
C ASP A 59 6.52 -17.48 -4.35
N LYS A 60 6.34 -16.18 -4.07
CA LYS A 60 5.20 -15.41 -4.59
C LYS A 60 5.40 -14.99 -6.04
N TYR A 61 6.65 -14.83 -6.49
CA TYR A 61 6.93 -14.41 -7.87
C TYR A 61 6.53 -15.50 -8.88
N VAL A 62 7.03 -16.72 -8.68
CA VAL A 62 6.75 -17.86 -9.60
C VAL A 62 5.26 -18.22 -9.62
N ASP A 63 4.61 -18.25 -8.45
CA ASP A 63 3.15 -18.41 -8.36
C ASP A 63 2.41 -17.26 -9.05
N GLY A 64 2.90 -16.03 -8.92
CA GLY A 64 2.36 -14.86 -9.60
C GLY A 64 2.45 -14.95 -11.12
N LEU A 65 3.57 -15.42 -11.69
CA LEU A 65 3.71 -15.65 -13.14
C LEU A 65 2.63 -16.61 -13.66
N ARG A 66 2.43 -17.75 -12.96
CA ARG A 66 1.41 -18.74 -13.32
C ARG A 66 0.00 -18.17 -13.23
N ARG A 67 -0.32 -17.44 -12.16
CA ARG A 67 -1.65 -16.82 -11.96
C ARG A 67 -1.98 -15.73 -12.97
N LEU A 68 -0.96 -15.12 -13.56
CA LEU A 68 -1.08 -14.13 -14.61
C LEU A 68 -1.03 -14.75 -16.01
N GLY A 69 -0.73 -16.05 -16.13
CA GLY A 69 -0.65 -16.76 -17.41
C GLY A 69 0.57 -16.36 -18.26
N ILE A 70 1.66 -15.94 -17.62
CA ILE A 70 2.87 -15.40 -18.28
C ILE A 70 4.14 -16.21 -17.99
N ASP A 71 4.02 -17.38 -17.37
CA ASP A 71 5.15 -18.27 -17.03
C ASP A 71 5.76 -18.97 -18.25
N GLY A 72 5.07 -18.98 -19.39
CA GLY A 72 5.60 -19.47 -20.68
C GLY A 72 6.25 -18.41 -21.57
N ASP A 73 6.25 -17.13 -21.16
CA ASP A 73 6.80 -16.04 -21.95
C ASP A 73 8.34 -16.00 -21.91
N PRO A 74 9.01 -15.39 -22.90
CA PRO A 74 10.45 -15.09 -22.82
C PRO A 74 10.79 -14.32 -21.53
N PRO A 75 11.96 -14.54 -20.89
CA PRO A 75 12.26 -13.98 -19.58
C PRO A 75 12.06 -12.45 -19.47
N ALA A 76 12.49 -11.67 -20.46
CA ALA A 76 12.29 -10.22 -20.46
C ALA A 76 10.81 -9.82 -20.55
N VAL A 77 10.03 -10.54 -21.36
CA VAL A 77 8.58 -10.35 -21.52
C VAL A 77 7.83 -10.73 -20.25
N ALA A 78 8.12 -11.92 -19.68
CA ALA A 78 7.52 -12.41 -18.44
C ALA A 78 7.77 -11.43 -17.28
N ALA A 79 9.03 -10.99 -17.12
CA ALA A 79 9.40 -10.03 -16.09
C ALA A 79 8.66 -8.69 -16.25
N ALA A 80 8.66 -8.11 -17.46
CA ALA A 80 7.98 -6.85 -17.72
C ALA A 80 6.46 -6.95 -17.52
N LYS A 81 5.80 -7.99 -18.05
CA LYS A 81 4.37 -8.22 -17.86
C LYS A 81 4.01 -8.42 -16.39
N TYR A 82 4.83 -9.14 -15.63
CA TYR A 82 4.60 -9.30 -14.19
C TYR A 82 4.52 -7.94 -13.48
N HIS A 83 5.50 -7.07 -13.72
CA HIS A 83 5.51 -5.72 -13.13
C HIS A 83 4.35 -4.87 -13.65
N TYR A 84 4.08 -4.90 -14.95
CA TYR A 84 2.97 -4.18 -15.56
C TYR A 84 1.62 -4.57 -14.93
N PHE A 85 1.28 -5.87 -14.93
CA PHE A 85 0.00 -6.36 -14.43
C PHE A 85 -0.16 -6.21 -12.93
N THR A 86 0.84 -6.58 -12.12
CA THR A 86 0.72 -6.50 -10.66
C THR A 86 0.58 -5.07 -10.16
N ASN A 87 1.20 -4.09 -10.82
CA ASN A 87 1.08 -2.68 -10.47
C ASN A 87 -0.27 -2.09 -10.94
N ILE A 88 -0.80 -2.49 -12.10
CA ILE A 88 -2.18 -2.16 -12.50
C ILE A 88 -3.21 -2.74 -11.52
N ILE A 89 -3.02 -4.00 -11.09
CA ILE A 89 -3.82 -4.61 -10.02
C ILE A 89 -3.71 -3.79 -8.73
N GLY A 90 -2.51 -3.29 -8.42
CA GLY A 90 -2.26 -2.39 -7.29
C GLY A 90 -2.79 -0.97 -7.45
N GLY A 91 -3.34 -0.61 -8.61
CA GLY A 91 -3.91 0.70 -8.89
C GLY A 91 -2.91 1.76 -9.37
N LEU A 92 -1.75 1.37 -9.90
CA LEU A 92 -0.85 2.27 -10.61
C LEU A 92 -1.16 2.32 -12.10
N GLU A 93 -0.98 3.50 -12.69
CA GLU A 93 -0.95 3.66 -14.13
C GLU A 93 0.43 3.28 -14.67
N MET A 94 0.44 2.48 -15.74
CA MET A 94 1.63 1.85 -16.26
C MET A 94 1.64 1.92 -17.79
N GLU A 95 2.84 1.98 -18.38
CA GLU A 95 3.03 1.69 -19.81
C GLU A 95 3.94 0.47 -19.99
N TYR A 96 3.69 -0.29 -21.06
CA TYR A 96 4.45 -1.46 -21.46
C TYR A 96 4.85 -1.31 -22.92
N VAL A 97 6.14 -1.47 -23.23
CA VAL A 97 6.62 -1.43 -24.63
C VAL A 97 7.57 -2.59 -24.90
N GLU A 98 7.13 -3.54 -25.71
CA GLU A 98 7.95 -4.66 -26.18
C GLU A 98 8.76 -4.25 -27.41
N GLU A 99 10.02 -3.86 -27.20
CA GLU A 99 10.95 -3.56 -28.30
C GLU A 99 11.38 -4.85 -29.02
N SER A 100 11.56 -5.93 -28.26
CA SER A 100 11.75 -7.28 -28.77
C SER A 100 11.45 -8.32 -27.67
N LYS A 101 11.42 -9.61 -28.04
CA LYS A 101 11.32 -10.72 -27.06
C LYS A 101 12.42 -10.72 -25.99
N LYS A 102 13.56 -10.07 -26.27
CA LYS A 102 14.71 -9.96 -25.35
C LYS A 102 14.80 -8.60 -24.66
N LYS A 103 13.98 -7.61 -25.02
CA LYS A 103 14.08 -6.26 -24.46
C LYS A 103 12.72 -5.58 -24.35
N VAL A 104 12.31 -5.31 -23.12
CA VAL A 104 10.95 -4.82 -22.82
C VAL A 104 11.01 -3.69 -21.81
N TRP A 105 10.38 -2.57 -22.15
CA TRP A 105 10.32 -1.37 -21.34
C TRP A 105 9.05 -1.34 -20.50
N ILE A 106 9.18 -0.77 -19.31
CA ILE A 106 8.05 -0.46 -18.42
C ILE A 106 8.19 0.97 -17.89
N ARG A 107 7.05 1.64 -17.72
CA ARG A 107 6.98 2.96 -17.07
C ARG A 107 5.94 2.94 -15.97
N TYR A 108 6.28 3.56 -14.84
CA TYR A 108 5.39 3.79 -13.71
C TYR A 108 4.99 5.26 -13.75
N LEU A 109 3.76 5.53 -14.19
CA LEU A 109 3.31 6.89 -14.48
C LEU A 109 3.00 7.66 -13.19
N SER A 110 3.17 8.98 -13.30
CA SER A 110 2.73 9.94 -12.28
C SER A 110 1.35 10.50 -12.62
N PRO A 111 0.52 10.86 -11.62
CA PRO A 111 0.81 10.80 -10.18
C PRO A 111 0.74 9.37 -9.62
N MET A 112 1.79 8.94 -8.93
CA MET A 112 1.74 7.70 -8.15
C MET A 112 0.97 7.92 -6.86
N TRP A 113 0.28 6.89 -6.37
CA TRP A 113 -0.37 6.96 -5.07
C TRP A 113 0.66 7.01 -3.92
N THR A 114 1.87 6.50 -4.13
CA THR A 114 2.95 6.57 -3.14
C THR A 114 3.56 7.97 -3.11
N TYR A 115 3.61 8.59 -1.93
CA TYR A 115 4.13 9.96 -1.71
C TYR A 115 3.43 11.07 -2.53
N ALA A 116 2.11 11.02 -2.62
CA ALA A 116 1.34 12.04 -3.33
C ALA A 116 1.61 13.48 -2.82
N GLY A 117 1.57 14.44 -3.74
CA GLY A 117 1.69 15.88 -3.45
C GLY A 117 3.11 16.28 -3.03
N THR A 118 3.21 17.10 -1.98
CA THR A 118 4.50 17.63 -1.52
C THR A 118 5.41 16.58 -0.89
N ALA A 119 4.88 15.41 -0.52
CA ALA A 119 5.67 14.30 0.02
C ALA A 119 6.70 13.81 -1.00
N LEU A 120 6.36 13.73 -2.29
CA LEU A 120 7.28 13.34 -3.36
C LEU A 120 8.56 14.19 -3.35
N MET A 121 8.40 15.51 -3.17
CA MET A 121 9.51 16.48 -3.15
C MET A 121 10.36 16.40 -1.88
N ALA A 122 9.81 15.84 -0.79
CA ALA A 122 10.49 15.74 0.49
C ALA A 122 11.29 14.43 0.66
N MET A 123 10.88 13.36 -0.02
CA MET A 123 11.56 12.07 0.05
C MET A 123 12.94 12.14 -0.65
N PRO A 124 13.90 11.27 -0.27
CA PRO A 124 15.22 11.25 -0.89
C PRO A 124 15.17 10.95 -2.40
N GLY A 125 15.90 11.72 -3.20
CA GLY A 125 15.94 11.53 -4.67
C GLY A 125 16.38 10.13 -5.09
N ASN A 126 17.34 9.52 -4.38
CA ASN A 126 17.86 8.18 -4.69
C ASN A 126 16.92 7.03 -4.30
N LEU A 127 15.77 7.31 -3.65
CA LEU A 127 14.91 6.26 -3.12
C LEU A 127 14.33 5.37 -4.21
N ARG A 128 13.96 5.94 -5.36
CA ARG A 128 13.45 5.17 -6.50
C ARG A 128 14.52 4.23 -7.07
N ARG A 129 15.80 4.65 -7.11
CA ARG A 129 16.90 3.75 -7.50
C ARG A 129 16.99 2.54 -6.59
N THR A 130 16.85 2.72 -5.27
CA THR A 130 16.84 1.60 -4.32
C THR A 130 15.66 0.65 -4.53
N ILE A 131 14.46 1.20 -4.76
CA ILE A 131 13.27 0.41 -5.04
C ILE A 131 13.49 -0.49 -6.26
N PHE A 132 14.00 0.07 -7.35
CA PHE A 132 14.24 -0.69 -8.59
C PHE A 132 15.40 -1.68 -8.43
N SER A 133 16.46 -1.33 -7.68
CA SER A 133 17.55 -2.26 -7.36
C SER A 133 17.15 -3.42 -6.44
N SER A 134 16.01 -3.34 -5.75
CA SER A 134 15.58 -4.37 -4.79
C SER A 134 14.70 -5.46 -5.40
N TRP A 135 13.98 -5.16 -6.48
CA TRP A 135 12.97 -6.07 -7.05
C TRP A 135 13.34 -6.53 -8.45
N HIS A 136 13.45 -5.61 -9.41
CA HIS A 136 13.67 -5.92 -10.81
C HIS A 136 14.86 -6.85 -11.09
N PRO A 137 16.07 -6.64 -10.55
CA PRO A 137 17.22 -7.49 -10.87
C PRO A 137 17.07 -8.95 -10.39
N ARG A 138 16.19 -9.23 -9.41
CA ARG A 138 16.01 -10.58 -8.88
C ARG A 138 15.17 -11.49 -9.79
N ASN A 139 14.44 -10.91 -10.74
CA ASN A 139 13.55 -11.68 -11.63
C ASN A 139 14.30 -12.73 -12.46
N GLY A 140 15.54 -12.46 -12.89
CA GLY A 140 16.36 -13.42 -13.62
C GLY A 140 16.65 -14.66 -12.80
N GLU A 141 17.19 -14.47 -11.59
CA GLU A 141 17.44 -15.53 -10.63
C GLU A 141 16.18 -16.36 -10.32
N LEU A 142 15.06 -15.69 -10.04
CA LEU A 142 13.78 -16.35 -9.70
C LEU A 142 13.18 -17.16 -10.85
N MET A 143 13.51 -16.84 -12.10
CA MET A 143 13.11 -17.63 -13.28
C MET A 143 14.17 -18.64 -13.72
N GLY A 144 15.34 -18.69 -13.06
CA GLY A 144 16.47 -19.50 -13.51
C GLY A 144 17.11 -19.00 -14.81
N CYS A 145 17.02 -17.70 -15.11
CA CYS A 145 17.65 -17.03 -16.25
C CYS A 145 18.72 -16.04 -15.77
N ASP A 146 19.97 -16.49 -15.74
CA ASP A 146 21.14 -15.69 -15.32
C ASP A 146 21.57 -14.64 -16.36
N ARG A 147 20.91 -14.59 -17.53
CA ARG A 147 21.15 -13.61 -18.59
C ARG A 147 20.23 -12.39 -18.53
N LEU A 148 19.22 -12.42 -17.65
CA LEU A 148 18.23 -11.36 -17.54
C LEU A 148 18.71 -10.27 -16.57
N GLY A 149 18.79 -9.05 -17.06
CA GLY A 149 19.09 -7.86 -16.27
C GLY A 149 17.99 -6.80 -16.36
N TYR A 150 18.10 -5.77 -15.53
CA TYR A 150 17.27 -4.59 -15.56
C TYR A 150 18.11 -3.32 -15.64
N VAL A 151 17.65 -2.36 -16.46
CA VAL A 151 18.28 -1.05 -16.62
C VAL A 151 17.28 0.03 -16.29
N GLY A 152 17.52 0.78 -15.21
CA GLY A 152 16.72 1.95 -14.85
C GLY A 152 17.19 3.21 -15.59
N THR A 153 16.26 3.96 -16.17
CA THR A 153 16.56 5.08 -17.06
C THR A 153 16.07 6.45 -16.60
N LYS A 154 14.95 6.48 -15.88
CA LYS A 154 14.33 7.71 -15.37
C LYS A 154 13.76 7.49 -13.97
N PHE A 155 13.80 8.52 -13.14
CA PHE A 155 13.31 8.45 -11.76
C PHE A 155 12.56 9.71 -11.35
N VAL A 156 11.30 9.56 -10.97
CA VAL A 156 10.43 10.70 -10.69
C VAL A 156 10.92 11.55 -9.51
N MET A 157 11.54 10.93 -8.51
CA MET A 157 12.12 11.64 -7.35
C MET A 157 13.43 12.38 -7.69
N GLU A 158 13.95 12.20 -8.89
CA GLU A 158 15.11 12.96 -9.43
C GLU A 158 14.67 14.04 -10.43
N GLY A 159 13.36 14.19 -10.66
CA GLY A 159 12.77 15.21 -11.53
C GLY A 159 12.35 14.73 -12.92
N ASP A 160 12.46 13.44 -13.21
CA ASP A 160 11.92 12.86 -14.44
C ASP A 160 10.38 12.79 -14.43
N PRO A 161 9.71 12.69 -15.60
CA PRO A 161 8.24 12.67 -15.68
C PRO A 161 7.60 11.41 -15.06
N TYR A 162 8.33 10.30 -14.96
CA TYR A 162 7.90 9.00 -14.46
C TYR A 162 9.13 8.15 -14.13
N ASP A 163 8.94 7.02 -13.45
CA ASP A 163 10.00 6.02 -13.37
C ASP A 163 9.98 5.14 -14.62
N GLU A 164 11.15 4.87 -15.19
CA GLU A 164 11.29 4.10 -16.42
C GLU A 164 12.48 3.16 -16.34
N GLY A 165 12.36 2.03 -17.01
CA GLY A 165 13.50 1.21 -17.38
C GLY A 165 13.08 0.04 -18.26
N TYR A 166 14.01 -0.88 -18.48
CA TYR A 166 13.76 -2.04 -19.31
C TYR A 166 14.43 -3.30 -18.77
N PHE A 167 13.74 -4.42 -18.97
CA PHE A 167 14.32 -5.75 -18.86
C PHE A 167 15.06 -6.08 -20.15
N ILE A 168 16.23 -6.71 -20.04
CA ILE A 168 17.01 -7.17 -21.18
C ILE A 168 17.63 -8.55 -20.92
N GLU A 169 17.39 -9.49 -21.83
CA GLU A 169 18.05 -10.80 -21.85
C GLU A 169 19.28 -10.74 -22.76
N HIS A 170 20.45 -10.96 -22.18
CA HIS A 170 21.73 -10.97 -22.89
C HIS A 170 22.01 -12.32 -23.54
N ASP A 171 23.02 -12.37 -24.41
CA ASP A 171 23.47 -13.63 -25.02
C ASP A 171 24.33 -14.46 -24.06
N GLU A 172 25.03 -13.80 -23.13
CA GLU A 172 25.88 -14.39 -22.11
C GLU A 172 25.31 -14.17 -20.70
N SER A 173 25.68 -15.04 -19.76
CA SER A 173 25.35 -14.93 -18.34
C SER A 173 25.86 -13.62 -17.74
N LEU A 174 25.04 -12.97 -16.93
CA LEU A 174 25.39 -11.73 -16.26
C LEU A 174 26.15 -11.99 -14.97
N ARG A 175 27.19 -11.21 -14.72
CA ARG A 175 27.80 -11.11 -13.39
C ARG A 175 26.88 -10.31 -12.45
N PRO A 176 27.02 -10.45 -11.12
CA PRO A 176 26.21 -9.71 -10.15
C PRO A 176 26.21 -8.19 -10.36
N ASP A 177 27.33 -7.59 -10.78
CA ASP A 177 27.46 -6.16 -11.08
C ASP A 177 26.75 -5.71 -12.38
N GLN A 178 26.28 -6.65 -13.20
CA GLN A 178 25.63 -6.39 -14.48
C GLN A 178 24.11 -6.58 -14.43
N VAL A 179 23.57 -7.25 -13.40
CA VAL A 179 22.14 -7.56 -13.30
C VAL A 179 21.29 -6.29 -13.13
N MET A 180 21.80 -5.31 -12.40
CA MET A 180 21.18 -3.99 -12.25
C MET A 180 22.10 -2.92 -12.81
N ARG A 181 21.61 -2.08 -13.72
CA ARG A 181 22.35 -0.92 -14.24
C ARG A 181 21.49 0.33 -14.26
N PHE A 182 22.15 1.47 -14.33
CA PHE A 182 21.50 2.75 -14.51
C PHE A 182 22.10 3.47 -15.71
N GLU A 183 21.25 3.97 -16.59
CA GLU A 183 21.66 4.70 -17.79
C GLU A 183 20.81 5.95 -17.94
N VAL A 184 21.34 7.01 -18.52
CA VAL A 184 20.52 8.17 -18.89
C VAL A 184 20.01 7.96 -20.31
N ALA A 185 18.69 7.88 -20.48
CA ALA A 185 18.06 7.70 -21.79
C ALA A 185 17.26 8.94 -22.20
N THR A 186 17.82 9.72 -23.13
CA THR A 186 17.17 10.93 -23.68
C THR A 186 16.06 10.61 -24.68
N ARG A 187 16.05 9.40 -25.27
CA ARG A 187 15.01 8.90 -26.16
C ARG A 187 14.68 7.46 -25.79
N THR A 188 13.40 7.15 -25.64
CA THR A 188 12.88 5.80 -25.38
C THR A 188 11.72 5.49 -26.33
N PRO A 189 11.36 4.21 -26.53
CA PRO A 189 10.32 3.82 -27.49
C PRO A 189 8.94 4.42 -27.20
N GLU A 190 8.13 4.68 -28.21
CA GLU A 190 6.76 5.20 -28.04
C GLU A 190 5.83 4.11 -27.48
N PHE A 191 4.91 4.50 -26.59
CA PHE A 191 3.88 3.60 -26.08
C PHE A 191 2.68 3.60 -27.01
N ASP A 192 2.24 2.41 -27.42
CA ASP A 192 0.99 2.21 -28.14
C ASP A 192 0.01 1.41 -27.27
N PRO A 193 -1.08 2.03 -26.75
CA PRO A 193 -2.04 1.34 -25.90
C PRO A 193 -2.81 0.24 -26.63
N ALA A 194 -2.89 0.26 -27.96
CA ALA A 194 -3.63 -0.75 -28.73
C ALA A 194 -2.94 -2.12 -28.76
N VAL A 195 -1.61 -2.15 -28.52
CA VAL A 195 -0.80 -3.38 -28.49
C VAL A 195 -0.35 -3.75 -27.07
N ALA A 196 -0.71 -2.95 -26.07
CA ALA A 196 -0.39 -3.23 -24.68
C ALA A 196 -1.06 -4.54 -24.22
N PRO A 197 -0.35 -5.41 -23.48
CA PRO A 197 -0.93 -6.65 -23.01
C PRO A 197 -2.05 -6.33 -22.00
N THR A 198 -3.15 -7.06 -22.07
CA THR A 198 -4.26 -6.91 -21.13
C THR A 198 -4.38 -8.13 -20.23
N LEU A 199 -4.93 -7.93 -19.03
CA LEU A 199 -5.34 -9.04 -18.20
C LEU A 199 -6.52 -9.76 -18.86
N ASP A 200 -6.50 -11.09 -18.84
CA ASP A 200 -7.63 -11.89 -19.29
C ASP A 200 -8.87 -11.53 -18.47
N PRO A 201 -9.95 -11.01 -19.09
CA PRO A 201 -11.14 -10.55 -18.37
C PRO A 201 -11.94 -11.69 -17.73
N GLU A 202 -11.78 -12.93 -18.19
CA GLU A 202 -12.40 -14.11 -17.55
C GLU A 202 -11.67 -14.49 -16.26
N LEU A 203 -10.34 -14.42 -16.27
CA LEU A 203 -9.51 -14.70 -15.10
C LEU A 203 -9.48 -13.52 -14.12
N TRP A 204 -9.47 -12.29 -14.62
CA TRP A 204 -9.35 -11.04 -13.86
C TRP A 204 -10.53 -10.09 -14.12
N PRO A 205 -11.77 -10.51 -13.79
CA PRO A 205 -12.92 -9.63 -13.88
C PRO A 205 -12.77 -8.46 -12.90
N GLU A 206 -13.47 -7.36 -13.18
CA GLU A 206 -13.34 -6.11 -12.42
C GLU A 206 -13.55 -6.28 -10.91
N VAL A 207 -14.57 -7.05 -10.50
CA VAL A 207 -14.82 -7.36 -9.08
C VAL A 207 -13.61 -8.03 -8.41
N ARG A 208 -12.88 -8.90 -9.12
CA ARG A 208 -11.65 -9.52 -8.59
C ARG A 208 -10.52 -8.49 -8.45
N MET A 209 -10.39 -7.57 -9.41
CA MET A 209 -9.43 -6.47 -9.36
C MET A 209 -9.69 -5.56 -8.16
N LEU A 210 -10.93 -5.14 -7.97
CA LEU A 210 -11.36 -4.33 -6.82
C LEU A 210 -11.07 -5.04 -5.49
N LYS A 211 -11.31 -6.35 -5.39
CA LYS A 211 -10.98 -7.13 -4.19
C LYS A 211 -9.47 -7.29 -3.94
N ALA A 212 -8.64 -7.15 -4.97
CA ALA A 212 -7.19 -7.30 -4.89
C ALA A 212 -6.47 -6.00 -4.48
N ARG A 213 -6.92 -4.83 -4.96
CA ARG A 213 -6.34 -3.51 -4.65
C ARG A 213 -6.06 -3.25 -3.17
N PRO A 214 -7.03 -3.37 -2.24
CA PRO A 214 -6.77 -3.09 -0.83
C PRO A 214 -5.89 -4.15 -0.16
N LYS A 215 -5.85 -5.38 -0.70
CA LYS A 215 -4.90 -6.40 -0.23
C LYS A 215 -3.46 -6.04 -0.61
N PHE A 216 -3.28 -5.42 -1.78
CA PHE A 216 -1.98 -4.94 -2.23
C PHE A 216 -1.45 -3.85 -1.29
N SER A 217 -2.22 -2.78 -1.05
CA SER A 217 -1.79 -1.66 -0.20
C SER A 217 -1.63 -2.03 1.27
N SER A 218 -2.54 -2.83 1.83
CA SER A 218 -2.44 -3.27 3.23
C SER A 218 -1.23 -4.18 3.48
N ARG A 219 -0.85 -5.04 2.52
CA ARG A 219 0.36 -5.87 2.62
C ARG A 219 1.64 -5.04 2.63
N TYR A 220 1.69 -3.94 1.89
CA TYR A 220 2.83 -3.01 1.99
C TYR A 220 2.95 -2.41 3.40
N SER A 221 1.83 -2.01 3.99
CA SER A 221 1.81 -1.52 5.38
C SER A 221 2.28 -2.60 6.37
N GLN A 222 1.81 -3.85 6.22
CA GLN A 222 2.24 -4.99 7.02
C GLN A 222 3.74 -5.25 6.89
N ALA A 223 4.26 -5.43 5.67
CA ALA A 223 5.67 -5.66 5.41
C ALA A 223 6.57 -4.52 5.93
N THR A 224 6.04 -3.30 5.98
CA THR A 224 6.73 -2.14 6.55
C THR A 224 6.82 -2.25 8.05
N VAL A 225 5.72 -2.55 8.74
CA VAL A 225 5.72 -2.77 10.19
C VAL A 225 6.63 -3.93 10.57
N ASP A 226 6.61 -5.04 9.83
CA ASP A 226 7.49 -6.18 10.06
C ASP A 226 8.97 -5.81 9.92
N SER A 227 9.29 -5.01 8.90
CA SER A 227 10.65 -4.51 8.69
C SER A 227 11.06 -3.52 9.77
N LEU A 228 10.15 -2.66 10.24
CA LEU A 228 10.41 -1.75 11.35
C LEU A 228 10.68 -2.53 12.65
N TYR A 229 9.89 -3.56 12.96
CA TYR A 229 10.17 -4.43 14.12
C TYR A 229 11.55 -5.07 14.01
N ARG A 230 11.92 -5.59 12.83
CA ARG A 230 13.24 -6.20 12.60
C ARG A 230 14.38 -5.22 12.88
N TYR A 231 14.26 -3.96 12.46
CA TYR A 231 15.37 -3.01 12.53
C TYR A 231 15.38 -2.13 13.78
N LEU A 232 14.23 -1.80 14.33
CA LEU A 232 14.07 -0.80 15.40
C LEU A 232 13.47 -1.38 16.68
N GLY A 233 12.94 -2.60 16.64
CA GLY A 233 12.25 -3.22 17.77
C GLY A 233 10.85 -2.65 18.00
N THR A 234 10.19 -3.17 19.04
CA THR A 234 8.76 -2.97 19.29
C THR A 234 8.37 -1.52 19.56
N ASN A 235 8.97 -0.89 20.58
CA ASN A 235 8.54 0.42 21.06
C ASN A 235 8.67 1.51 19.98
N ILE A 236 9.83 1.60 19.32
CA ILE A 236 10.06 2.60 18.26
C ILE A 236 9.12 2.36 17.07
N THR A 237 8.82 1.10 16.75
CA THR A 237 7.86 0.78 15.68
C THR A 237 6.47 1.30 16.02
N HIS A 238 6.01 1.11 17.25
CA HIS A 238 4.70 1.61 17.69
C HIS A 238 4.65 3.14 17.70
N ASP A 239 5.72 3.81 18.11
CA ASP A 239 5.80 5.26 18.05
C ASP A 239 5.69 5.79 16.61
N ILE A 240 6.42 5.17 15.66
CA ILE A 240 6.35 5.51 14.23
C ILE A 240 4.94 5.26 13.68
N VAL A 241 4.30 4.14 14.04
CA VAL A 241 2.93 3.83 13.63
C VAL A 241 1.97 4.87 14.18
N GLY A 242 2.04 5.18 15.48
CA GLY A 242 1.17 6.18 16.12
C GLY A 242 1.32 7.56 15.50
N ASP A 243 2.55 8.03 15.29
CA ASP A 243 2.83 9.29 14.62
C ASP A 243 2.28 9.33 13.19
N THR A 244 2.49 8.26 12.45
CA THR A 244 1.95 8.11 11.10
C THR A 244 0.44 8.23 11.10
N MET A 245 -0.24 7.52 12.00
CA MET A 245 -1.69 7.47 12.09
C MET A 245 -2.30 8.81 12.49
N ARG A 246 -1.68 9.52 13.45
CA ARG A 246 -2.08 10.90 13.82
C ARG A 246 -1.97 11.85 12.63
N MET A 247 -0.83 11.87 11.94
CA MET A 247 -0.64 12.78 10.81
C MET A 247 -1.50 12.41 9.60
N LEU A 248 -1.77 11.12 9.40
CA LEU A 248 -2.69 10.66 8.35
C LEU A 248 -4.10 11.21 8.61
N ALA A 249 -4.58 11.16 9.85
CA ALA A 249 -5.85 11.78 10.22
C ALA A 249 -5.85 13.29 9.96
N VAL A 250 -4.82 14.02 10.41
CA VAL A 250 -4.70 15.47 10.17
C VAL A 250 -4.75 15.82 8.69
N GLN A 251 -4.03 15.08 7.86
CA GLN A 251 -3.87 15.43 6.45
C GLN A 251 -5.02 14.93 5.56
N TYR A 252 -5.57 13.75 5.85
CA TYR A 252 -6.41 13.02 4.90
C TYR A 252 -7.81 12.68 5.42
N LEU A 253 -8.17 13.09 6.63
CA LEU A 253 -9.52 12.92 7.14
C LEU A 253 -10.60 13.49 6.19
N PRO A 254 -10.46 14.68 5.57
CA PRO A 254 -11.50 15.19 4.67
C PRO A 254 -11.81 14.24 3.49
N ASP A 255 -10.78 13.72 2.82
CA ASP A 255 -10.93 12.76 1.70
C ASP A 255 -11.49 11.41 2.18
N LEU A 256 -11.02 10.89 3.31
CA LEU A 256 -11.50 9.62 3.85
C LEU A 256 -12.96 9.73 4.31
N ARG A 257 -13.31 10.80 5.03
CA ARG A 257 -14.66 11.04 5.55
C ARG A 257 -15.69 11.18 4.44
N ALA A 258 -15.35 11.88 3.35
CA ALA A 258 -16.22 12.03 2.18
C ALA A 258 -16.67 10.69 1.56
N ARG A 259 -15.93 9.59 1.81
CA ARG A 259 -16.23 8.24 1.33
C ARG A 259 -17.08 7.40 2.29
N THR A 260 -17.32 7.89 3.51
CA THR A 260 -18.02 7.15 4.59
C THR A 260 -19.48 7.54 4.77
N GLY A 261 -19.95 8.64 4.17
CA GLY A 261 -21.30 9.17 4.38
C GLY A 261 -21.48 9.90 5.72
N ALA A 262 -20.41 10.09 6.49
CA ALA A 262 -20.42 10.94 7.69
C ALA A 262 -20.41 12.42 7.29
N GLU A 263 -21.58 13.06 7.25
CA GLU A 263 -21.76 14.43 6.75
C GLU A 263 -21.58 15.49 7.84
N GLY A 264 -21.77 15.14 9.11
CA GLY A 264 -21.64 16.06 10.25
C GLY A 264 -20.52 15.72 11.23
N SER A 265 -20.58 16.37 12.40
CA SER A 265 -19.67 16.16 13.53
C SER A 265 -20.38 15.53 14.74
N SER A 266 -21.60 15.02 14.56
CA SER A 266 -22.33 14.38 15.67
C SER A 266 -21.61 13.12 16.14
N LEU A 267 -21.94 12.63 17.34
CA LEU A 267 -21.43 11.35 17.82
C LEU A 267 -21.77 10.19 16.85
N ALA A 268 -22.93 10.25 16.20
CA ALA A 268 -23.33 9.28 15.17
C ALA A 268 -22.47 9.37 13.90
N ASP A 269 -22.09 10.59 13.46
CA ASP A 269 -21.18 10.78 12.33
C ASP A 269 -19.77 10.25 12.65
N VAL A 270 -19.28 10.52 13.86
CA VAL A 270 -17.99 10.00 14.36
C VAL A 270 -18.01 8.47 14.34
N ALA A 271 -19.05 7.85 14.90
CA ALA A 271 -19.21 6.40 14.87
C ALA A 271 -19.28 5.86 13.42
N THR A 272 -19.99 6.56 12.52
CA THR A 272 -20.11 6.19 11.11
C THR A 272 -18.74 6.17 10.42
N LEU A 273 -17.91 7.21 10.57
CA LEU A 273 -16.55 7.22 10.01
C LEU A 273 -15.75 5.98 10.41
N HIS A 274 -15.71 5.69 11.72
CA HIS A 274 -14.87 4.64 12.25
C HIS A 274 -15.38 3.24 11.89
N THR A 275 -16.69 3.03 11.93
CA THR A 275 -17.31 1.76 11.53
C THR A 275 -17.16 1.47 10.04
N GLU A 276 -17.24 2.49 9.18
CA GLU A 276 -17.02 2.33 7.74
C GLU A 276 -15.56 2.01 7.40
N LEU A 277 -14.60 2.61 8.11
CA LEU A 277 -13.18 2.25 7.98
C LEU A 277 -12.87 0.84 8.49
N LEU A 278 -13.51 0.40 9.58
CA LEU A 278 -13.44 -1.00 10.05
C LEU A 278 -13.99 -1.97 8.99
N LYS A 279 -15.15 -1.66 8.39
CA LYS A 279 -15.71 -2.44 7.26
C LYS A 279 -14.74 -2.52 6.09
N ALA A 280 -14.21 -1.38 5.64
CA ALA A 280 -13.27 -1.30 4.53
C ALA A 280 -12.00 -2.13 4.79
N SER A 281 -11.51 -2.11 6.04
CA SER A 281 -10.33 -2.86 6.47
C SER A 281 -10.60 -4.34 6.76
N ARG A 282 -11.84 -4.82 6.53
CA ARG A 282 -12.27 -6.20 6.86
C ARG A 282 -12.00 -6.56 8.32
N ARG A 283 -12.28 -5.61 9.21
CA ARG A 283 -12.27 -5.80 10.66
C ARG A 283 -13.72 -5.89 11.13
N PRO A 284 -14.23 -7.12 11.38
CA PRO A 284 -15.57 -7.30 11.94
C PRO A 284 -15.75 -6.48 13.22
N TYR A 285 -16.96 -6.00 13.47
CA TYR A 285 -17.27 -5.28 14.70
C TYR A 285 -18.75 -5.41 15.07
N GLU A 286 -19.05 -5.06 16.30
CA GLU A 286 -20.40 -4.92 16.84
C GLU A 286 -20.51 -3.61 17.61
N VAL A 287 -21.59 -2.86 17.39
CA VAL A 287 -21.92 -1.71 18.25
C VAL A 287 -22.67 -2.27 19.44
N VAL A 288 -21.99 -2.33 20.59
CA VAL A 288 -22.50 -2.99 21.81
C VAL A 288 -23.21 -2.01 22.75
N GLU A 289 -23.00 -0.71 22.56
CA GLU A 289 -23.67 0.37 23.31
C GLU A 289 -23.84 1.56 22.36
N GLN A 290 -25.04 2.14 22.31
CA GLN A 290 -25.30 3.36 21.56
C GLN A 290 -26.44 4.14 22.20
N ASP A 291 -26.11 5.35 22.66
CA ASP A 291 -27.06 6.37 23.11
C ASP A 291 -26.61 7.76 22.62
N ASP A 292 -27.28 8.81 23.09
CA ASP A 292 -27.03 10.20 22.66
C ASP A 292 -25.65 10.74 23.10
N LYS A 293 -25.00 10.10 24.09
CA LYS A 293 -23.73 10.53 24.68
C LYS A 293 -22.60 9.54 24.47
N ARG A 294 -22.88 8.29 24.16
CA ARG A 294 -21.86 7.25 24.09
C ARG A 294 -22.14 6.23 22.99
N VAL A 295 -21.08 5.87 22.27
CA VAL A 295 -21.04 4.72 21.37
C VAL A 295 -19.86 3.84 21.75
N ARG A 296 -20.12 2.55 21.99
CA ARG A 296 -19.09 1.54 22.22
C ARG A 296 -19.12 0.49 21.11
N ILE A 297 -17.96 0.23 20.54
CA ILE A 297 -17.75 -0.70 19.44
C ILE A 297 -16.81 -1.81 19.92
N ALA A 298 -17.28 -3.06 19.92
CA ALA A 298 -16.44 -4.24 20.06
C ALA A 298 -15.84 -4.56 18.69
N VAL A 299 -14.51 -4.52 18.58
CA VAL A 299 -13.79 -4.80 17.33
C VAL A 299 -13.23 -6.22 17.37
N ASN A 300 -13.58 -6.99 16.36
CA ASN A 300 -13.22 -8.38 16.23
C ASN A 300 -12.18 -8.54 15.11
N GLY A 301 -11.12 -9.29 15.39
CA GLY A 301 -10.08 -9.59 14.42
C GLY A 301 -9.02 -8.49 14.24
N ARG A 302 -7.92 -8.89 13.59
CA ARG A 302 -6.67 -8.12 13.52
C ARG A 302 -6.14 -7.88 12.10
N THR A 303 -7.00 -8.07 11.10
CA THR A 303 -6.70 -7.77 9.69
C THR A 303 -6.26 -6.30 9.53
N PRO A 304 -5.21 -6.00 8.73
CA PRO A 304 -4.43 -6.91 7.88
C PRO A 304 -3.25 -7.62 8.56
N PHE A 305 -2.92 -7.29 9.81
CA PHE A 305 -1.70 -7.75 10.47
C PHE A 305 -1.82 -9.21 10.93
N GLY A 306 -2.77 -9.55 11.79
CA GLY A 306 -2.96 -10.91 12.28
C GLY A 306 -2.99 -11.02 13.80
N ALA A 307 -3.31 -12.22 14.31
CA ALA A 307 -3.50 -12.47 15.75
C ALA A 307 -2.20 -12.45 16.57
N ASP A 308 -1.07 -12.66 15.91
CA ASP A 308 0.28 -12.73 16.44
C ASP A 308 0.93 -11.36 16.71
N TYR A 309 0.34 -10.29 16.18
CA TYR A 309 0.82 -8.94 16.43
C TYR A 309 0.42 -8.45 17.83
N PRO A 310 1.29 -7.71 18.52
CA PRO A 310 1.04 -7.23 19.88
C PRO A 310 -0.09 -6.19 19.92
N ASP A 311 -0.79 -6.15 21.04
CA ASP A 311 -1.91 -5.23 21.32
C ASP A 311 -1.52 -3.76 21.15
N ASP A 312 -0.31 -3.41 21.57
CA ASP A 312 0.26 -2.07 21.46
C ASP A 312 0.33 -1.58 20.00
N LEU A 313 0.43 -2.49 19.01
CA LEU A 313 0.32 -2.10 17.61
C LEU A 313 -1.10 -1.61 17.27
N PHE A 314 -2.13 -2.27 17.79
CA PHE A 314 -3.53 -1.89 17.54
C PHE A 314 -3.89 -0.61 18.27
N GLN A 315 -3.32 -0.39 19.46
CA GLN A 315 -3.37 0.91 20.12
C GLN A 315 -2.69 2.00 19.26
N ALA A 316 -1.50 1.74 18.71
CA ALA A 316 -0.83 2.68 17.82
C ALA A 316 -1.62 2.94 16.52
N LEU A 317 -2.29 1.92 15.97
CA LEU A 317 -3.20 2.08 14.82
C LEU A 317 -4.44 2.91 15.18
N PHE A 318 -4.95 2.76 16.41
CA PHE A 318 -6.09 3.52 16.92
C PHE A 318 -5.81 5.02 17.00
N GLU A 319 -4.56 5.45 17.03
CA GLU A 319 -4.20 6.88 17.02
C GLU A 319 -4.77 7.65 15.82
N PHE A 320 -5.03 6.98 14.69
CA PHE A 320 -5.76 7.59 13.56
C PHE A 320 -7.18 7.91 14.00
N HIS A 321 -7.87 6.94 14.60
CA HIS A 321 -9.24 7.08 15.06
C HIS A 321 -9.33 8.16 16.13
N ALA A 322 -8.40 8.13 17.09
CA ALA A 322 -8.33 9.12 18.14
C ALA A 322 -8.20 10.54 17.58
N MET A 323 -7.21 10.79 16.70
CA MET A 323 -7.01 12.09 16.09
C MET A 323 -8.18 12.51 15.18
N ALA A 324 -8.72 11.58 14.39
CA ALA A 324 -9.86 11.84 13.53
C ALA A 324 -11.10 12.27 14.32
N THR A 325 -11.37 11.64 15.48
CA THR A 325 -12.44 12.07 16.39
C THR A 325 -12.23 13.52 16.84
N ARG A 326 -11.01 13.89 17.26
CA ARG A 326 -10.70 15.26 17.72
C ARG A 326 -10.93 16.30 16.63
N LEU A 327 -10.55 15.98 15.40
CA LEU A 327 -10.74 16.85 14.24
C LEU A 327 -12.21 16.98 13.83
N MET A 328 -13.01 15.93 14.03
CA MET A 328 -14.45 15.98 13.76
C MET A 328 -15.22 16.72 14.85
N ASN A 329 -14.96 16.42 16.11
CA ASN A 329 -15.69 16.96 17.24
C ASN A 329 -14.82 16.99 18.51
N GLY A 330 -14.42 18.18 18.95
CA GLY A 330 -13.61 18.35 20.16
C GLY A 330 -14.34 18.12 21.48
N HIS A 331 -15.64 17.82 21.48
CA HIS A 331 -16.39 17.37 22.67
C HIS A 331 -16.37 15.85 22.82
N VAL A 332 -15.99 15.10 21.78
CA VAL A 332 -16.00 13.64 21.82
C VAL A 332 -14.63 13.12 22.24
N ARG A 333 -14.61 12.39 23.36
CA ARG A 333 -13.47 11.60 23.79
C ARG A 333 -13.50 10.25 23.09
N SER A 334 -12.38 9.83 22.55
CA SER A 334 -12.16 8.48 22.04
C SER A 334 -11.20 7.72 22.96
N SER A 335 -11.47 6.44 23.20
CA SER A 335 -10.58 5.55 23.93
C SER A 335 -10.54 4.16 23.31
N TRP A 336 -9.40 3.52 23.46
CA TRP A 336 -9.13 2.15 23.05
C TRP A 336 -8.77 1.33 24.28
N THR A 337 -9.34 0.14 24.38
CA THR A 337 -9.07 -0.81 25.47
C THR A 337 -9.01 -2.21 24.89
N HIS A 338 -8.13 -3.05 25.45
CA HIS A 338 -8.10 -4.47 25.18
C HIS A 338 -8.09 -5.23 26.51
N ASP A 339 -9.09 -6.07 26.73
CA ASP A 339 -9.25 -6.88 27.93
C ASP A 339 -9.64 -8.32 27.57
N GLU A 340 -10.01 -9.13 28.57
CA GLU A 340 -10.43 -10.53 28.38
C GLU A 340 -11.60 -10.71 27.40
N THR A 341 -12.39 -9.65 27.17
CA THR A 341 -13.54 -9.65 26.25
C THR A 341 -13.19 -9.14 24.84
N GLY A 342 -11.94 -8.72 24.61
CA GLY A 342 -11.43 -8.29 23.32
C GLY A 342 -11.14 -6.79 23.22
N GLU A 343 -11.04 -6.30 21.98
CA GLU A 343 -10.77 -4.90 21.67
C GLU A 343 -12.06 -4.07 21.68
N HIS A 344 -12.08 -2.96 22.41
CA HIS A 344 -13.21 -2.05 22.49
C HIS A 344 -12.79 -0.63 22.21
N TRP A 345 -13.57 0.05 21.36
CA TRP A 345 -13.46 1.47 21.10
C TRP A 345 -14.65 2.17 21.73
N THR A 346 -14.40 3.22 22.51
CA THR A 346 -15.47 4.05 23.07
C THR A 346 -15.35 5.47 22.52
N PHE A 347 -16.47 6.02 22.08
CA PHE A 347 -16.64 7.42 21.73
C PHE A 347 -17.68 8.02 22.67
N GLU A 348 -17.32 9.04 23.43
CA GLU A 348 -18.14 9.63 24.48
C GLU A 348 -18.19 11.15 24.32
N ASP A 349 -19.37 11.73 24.13
CA ASP A 349 -19.59 13.18 24.20
C ASP A 349 -19.53 13.62 25.67
N THR A 350 -18.45 14.33 26.02
CA THR A 350 -18.22 14.78 27.40
C THR A 350 -19.03 16.01 27.77
N GLY A 351 -19.76 16.62 26.82
CA GLY A 351 -20.52 17.86 27.01
C GLY A 351 -19.64 19.11 27.18
N SER A 352 -18.31 18.94 27.18
CA SER A 352 -17.32 20.00 27.26
C SER A 352 -16.23 19.80 26.21
N TRP A 353 -15.68 20.91 25.74
CA TRP A 353 -14.58 20.92 24.79
C TRP A 353 -13.29 20.41 25.46
N LEU A 354 -12.61 19.47 24.80
CA LEU A 354 -11.38 18.81 25.27
C LEU A 354 -10.09 19.37 24.63
N TRP A 355 -10.26 20.08 23.50
CA TRP A 355 -9.31 20.62 22.49
C TRP A 355 -8.51 21.89 22.81
#